data_AF-A0A4Y1R402-F1
#
_entry.id   AF-A0A4Y1R402-F1
#
_cell.length_a   1.000
_cell.length_b   1.000
_cell.length_c   1.000
_cell.angle_alpha   90.00
_cell.angle_beta   90.00
_cell.angle_gamma   90.00
#
_symmetry.space_group_name_H-M   'P 1'
#
loop_
_entity.id
_entity.type
_entity.pdbx_description
1 polymer ?
#
loop_
_entity_poly.entity_id
_entity_poly.type
_entity_poly.pdbx_seq_one_letter_code
_entity_poly.pdbx_strand_id
1 'polypeptide(L)'
;MRVCNGIVCNYSQRPNGSATSPETQQPQATKLIAQIEIEFVKCDCCGLSEECTPAYIQHVRERYQGHWICGLCAEAIKDEIVRSERLISTEEAMATHMNFCKKFKASGPPPDPTVHLISAMRQILRRSLDSPRVLRSTPTSPTKINGKGLKSNS
;
A
#
# COMPACT_ATOMS: atom_id res chain seq x y z
N MET A 1 10.93 -7.70 -4.07
CA MET A 1 11.26 -6.68 -3.06
C MET A 1 10.01 -6.47 -2.22
N ARG A 2 10.00 -6.87 -0.94
CA ARG A 2 8.90 -6.52 -0.01
C ARG A 2 9.47 -5.50 0.98
N VAL A 3 8.78 -4.38 1.14
CA VAL A 3 9.10 -3.38 2.15
C VAL A 3 8.00 -3.45 3.20
N CYS A 4 8.33 -3.95 4.37
CA CYS A 4 7.59 -3.67 5.60
C CYS A 4 8.53 -2.85 6.49
N ASN A 5 8.11 -1.63 6.88
CA ASN A 5 8.86 -0.75 7.79
C ASN A 5 10.37 -0.57 7.50
N GLY A 6 10.76 -0.46 6.24
CA GLY A 6 12.15 -0.14 5.86
C GLY A 6 13.19 -1.26 6.07
N ILE A 7 12.78 -2.48 6.44
CA ILE A 7 13.71 -3.62 6.60
C ILE A 7 13.51 -4.59 5.43
N VAL A 8 14.60 -4.82 4.68
CA VAL A 8 14.65 -5.85 3.63
C VAL A 8 14.86 -7.20 4.32
N CYS A 9 13.79 -7.96 4.55
CA CYS A 9 13.92 -9.34 4.99
C CYS A 9 14.39 -10.22 3.82
N ASN A 10 15.67 -10.59 3.83
CA ASN A 10 16.19 -11.67 3.00
C ASN A 10 15.58 -13.00 3.46
N TYR A 11 14.97 -13.73 2.52
CA TYR A 11 14.45 -15.06 2.76
C TYR A 11 15.63 -16.04 2.80
N SER A 12 15.95 -16.57 3.98
CA SER A 12 16.85 -17.73 4.10
C SER A 12 16.23 -18.76 5.03
N GLN A 13 16.26 -20.02 4.60
CA GLN A 13 15.61 -21.19 5.19
C GLN A 13 15.91 -21.39 6.68
N ARG A 14 14.93 -21.96 7.42
CA ARG A 14 15.13 -22.53 8.76
C ARG A 14 16.04 -23.77 8.70
N PRO A 15 16.76 -24.08 9.78
CA PRO A 15 16.99 -25.47 10.19
C PRO A 15 16.24 -25.81 11.50
N ASN A 16 15.75 -27.04 11.54
CA ASN A 16 15.22 -27.74 12.71
C ASN A 16 16.33 -28.01 13.75
N GLY A 17 15.98 -28.06 15.03
CA GLY A 17 16.86 -28.57 16.08
C GLY A 17 16.20 -28.56 17.47
N SER A 18 15.93 -29.75 18.00
CA SER A 18 15.44 -30.08 19.33
C SER A 18 16.55 -30.09 20.39
N ALA A 19 16.30 -29.63 21.63
CA ALA A 19 16.98 -30.06 22.87
C ALA A 19 16.25 -29.56 24.14
N THR A 20 16.56 -30.17 25.28
CA THR A 20 15.72 -30.45 26.47
C THR A 20 16.17 -29.66 27.75
N SER A 21 15.19 -29.14 28.53
CA SER A 21 15.08 -28.81 30.01
C SER A 21 16.21 -28.11 30.83
N PRO A 22 15.97 -27.60 32.09
CA PRO A 22 14.77 -27.03 32.76
C PRO A 22 15.00 -25.68 33.55
N GLU A 23 13.88 -25.04 33.93
CA GLU A 23 13.61 -24.09 35.05
C GLU A 23 14.61 -23.01 35.53
N THR A 24 14.15 -21.75 35.60
CA THR A 24 14.16 -20.89 36.82
C THR A 24 13.17 -19.73 36.66
N GLN A 25 12.34 -19.49 37.70
CA GLN A 25 11.23 -18.55 37.76
C GLN A 25 11.66 -17.09 38.00
N GLN A 26 10.99 -16.12 37.36
CA GLN A 26 10.83 -14.75 37.88
C GLN A 26 9.50 -14.11 37.42
N PRO A 27 8.83 -13.28 38.26
CA PRO A 27 7.38 -13.06 38.23
C PRO A 27 6.95 -11.71 37.62
N GLN A 28 5.78 -11.75 36.95
CA GLN A 28 4.76 -10.69 36.94
C GLN A 28 5.05 -9.34 36.25
N ALA A 29 5.80 -9.31 35.15
CA ALA A 29 5.78 -8.19 34.19
C ALA A 29 5.50 -8.61 32.73
N THR A 30 5.16 -9.89 32.50
CA THR A 30 5.06 -10.50 31.16
C THR A 30 3.64 -10.80 30.69
N LYS A 31 2.60 -10.54 31.51
CA LYS A 31 1.22 -10.95 31.21
C LYS A 31 0.46 -10.04 30.23
N LEU A 32 1.05 -8.93 29.79
CA LEU A 32 0.40 -7.96 28.89
C LEU A 32 1.04 -7.83 27.51
N ILE A 33 2.06 -8.63 27.21
CA ILE A 33 2.34 -8.96 25.81
C ILE A 33 1.44 -10.16 25.52
N ALA A 34 0.13 -9.89 25.41
CA ALA A 34 -0.74 -10.78 24.67
C ALA A 34 -0.02 -10.99 23.33
N GLN A 35 0.48 -12.20 23.10
CA GLN A 35 1.18 -12.55 21.87
C GLN A 35 0.23 -12.15 20.75
N ILE A 36 0.53 -11.06 20.04
CA ILE A 36 -0.28 -10.61 18.91
C ILE A 36 -0.09 -11.72 17.88
N GLU A 37 -1.12 -12.56 17.77
CA GLU A 37 -1.14 -13.63 16.79
C GLU A 37 -1.20 -12.99 15.41
N ILE A 38 -0.24 -13.36 14.57
CA ILE A 38 -0.08 -12.86 13.21
C ILE A 38 -0.15 -14.05 12.27
N GLU A 39 -0.98 -13.93 11.24
CA GLU A 39 -1.11 -14.88 10.15
C GLU A 39 -0.64 -14.26 8.83
N PHE A 40 -0.11 -15.10 7.95
CA PHE A 40 0.17 -14.72 6.56
C PHE A 40 -1.01 -15.11 5.67
N VAL A 41 -1.73 -14.13 5.16
CA VAL A 41 -2.91 -14.37 4.33
C VAL A 41 -2.71 -13.79 2.93
N LYS A 42 -3.15 -14.52 1.91
CA LYS A 42 -3.06 -14.11 0.50
C LYS A 42 -4.35 -13.42 0.07
N CYS A 43 -4.23 -12.22 -0.50
CA CYS A 43 -5.36 -11.50 -1.08
C CYS A 43 -6.00 -12.29 -2.22
N ASP A 44 -7.33 -12.41 -2.19
CA ASP A 44 -8.10 -13.16 -3.20
C ASP A 44 -8.07 -12.50 -4.59
N CYS A 45 -7.86 -11.18 -4.64
CA CYS A 45 -7.74 -10.42 -5.89
C CYS A 45 -6.37 -10.63 -6.55
N CYS A 46 -5.30 -10.19 -5.90
CA CYS A 46 -3.98 -10.03 -6.51
C CYS A 46 -2.96 -11.09 -6.06
N GLY A 47 -3.27 -11.89 -5.03
CA GLY A 47 -2.37 -12.92 -4.50
C GLY A 47 -1.23 -12.37 -3.62
N LEU A 48 -1.19 -11.06 -3.35
CA LEU A 48 -0.24 -10.46 -2.42
C LEU A 48 -0.45 -11.05 -1.02
N SER A 49 0.63 -11.48 -0.36
CA SER A 49 0.61 -11.97 1.01
C SER A 49 0.90 -10.83 1.99
N GLU A 50 0.08 -10.73 3.04
CA GLU A 50 0.22 -9.74 4.12
C GLU A 50 0.24 -10.44 5.48
N GLU A 51 0.90 -9.82 6.45
CA GLU A 51 0.93 -10.21 7.86
C GLU A 51 -0.23 -9.51 8.57
N CYS A 52 -1.19 -10.25 9.11
CA CYS A 52 -2.41 -9.67 9.69
C CYS A 52 -2.83 -10.42 10.94
N THR A 53 -3.51 -9.72 11.86
CA THR A 53 -4.13 -10.38 13.01
C THR A 53 -5.40 -11.10 12.58
N PRO A 54 -5.75 -12.24 13.21
CA PRO A 54 -6.99 -12.96 12.91
C PRO A 54 -8.24 -12.07 12.99
N ALA A 55 -8.30 -11.19 14.00
CA ALA A 55 -9.39 -10.24 14.17
C ALA A 55 -9.51 -9.26 12.99
N TYR A 56 -8.39 -8.76 12.47
CA TYR A 56 -8.42 -7.88 11.30
C TYR A 56 -8.84 -8.64 10.03
N ILE A 57 -8.38 -9.89 9.87
CA ILE A 57 -8.79 -10.76 8.77
C ILE A 57 -10.31 -10.96 8.75
N GLN A 58 -10.89 -11.27 9.90
CA GLN A 58 -12.32 -11.45 10.03
C GLN A 58 -13.09 -10.17 9.66
N HIS A 59 -12.68 -9.01 10.20
CA HIS A 59 -13.33 -7.73 9.92
C HIS A 59 -13.31 -7.35 8.44
N VAL A 60 -12.22 -7.65 7.74
CA VAL A 60 -12.13 -7.46 6.28
C VAL A 60 -13.08 -8.41 5.56
N ARG A 61 -13.11 -9.69 5.93
CA ARG A 61 -14.03 -10.67 5.32
C ARG A 61 -15.49 -10.29 5.51
N GLU A 62 -15.87 -9.75 6.66
CA GLU A 62 -17.24 -9.27 6.92
C GLU A 62 -17.64 -8.13 5.96
N ARG A 63 -16.71 -7.22 5.61
CA ARG A 63 -16.98 -6.14 4.66
C ARG A 63 -17.01 -6.58 3.20
N TYR A 64 -16.19 -7.57 2.83
CA TYR A 64 -15.94 -7.95 1.44
C TYR A 64 -16.52 -9.35 1.11
N GLN A 65 -17.73 -9.63 1.60
CA GLN A 65 -18.49 -10.84 1.28
C GLN A 65 -17.70 -12.15 1.50
N GLY A 66 -16.94 -12.22 2.59
CA GLY A 66 -16.13 -13.38 2.95
C GLY A 66 -14.72 -13.39 2.35
N HIS A 67 -14.38 -12.43 1.49
CA HIS A 67 -13.07 -12.37 0.85
C HIS A 67 -12.03 -11.63 1.69
N TRP A 68 -10.81 -12.16 1.71
CA TRP A 68 -9.68 -11.42 2.25
C TRP A 68 -9.07 -10.54 1.14
N ILE A 69 -9.07 -9.23 1.39
CA ILE A 69 -8.60 -8.21 0.45
C ILE A 69 -7.44 -7.44 1.09
N CYS A 70 -6.29 -7.38 0.42
CA CYS A 70 -5.15 -6.60 0.88
C CYS A 70 -5.46 -5.09 0.90
N GLY A 71 -4.69 -4.32 1.67
CA GLY A 71 -4.91 -2.88 1.81
C GLY A 71 -4.98 -2.12 0.48
N LEU A 72 -4.12 -2.48 -0.49
CA LEU A 72 -4.10 -1.84 -1.80
C LEU A 72 -5.34 -2.14 -2.65
N CYS A 73 -5.83 -3.39 -2.62
CA CYS A 73 -7.05 -3.75 -3.33
C CYS A 73 -8.29 -3.16 -2.65
N ALA A 74 -8.28 -3.02 -1.33
CA ALA A 74 -9.38 -2.39 -0.59
C ALA A 74 -9.54 -0.92 -0.99
N GLU A 75 -8.45 -0.16 -1.09
CA GLU A 75 -8.49 1.23 -1.60
C GLU A 75 -8.92 1.28 -3.07
N ALA A 76 -8.39 0.40 -3.93
CA ALA A 76 -8.80 0.37 -5.34
C ALA A 76 -10.31 0.08 -5.52
N ILE A 77 -10.90 -0.80 -4.70
CA ILE A 77 -12.34 -1.07 -4.72
C ILE A 77 -13.13 0.15 -4.24
N LYS A 78 -12.69 0.84 -3.19
CA LYS A 78 -13.33 2.08 -2.73
C LYS A 78 -13.28 3.16 -3.81
N ASP A 79 -12.12 3.32 -4.46
CA ASP A 79 -11.94 4.26 -5.56
C ASP A 79 -12.87 3.94 -6.74
N GLU A 80 -13.10 2.66 -7.06
CA GLU A 80 -14.04 2.26 -8.11
C GLU A 80 -15.48 2.69 -7.78
N ILE A 81 -15.89 2.53 -6.52
CA ILE A 81 -17.22 2.95 -6.05
C ILE A 81 -17.39 4.46 -6.16
N VAL A 82 -16.37 5.24 -5.75
CA VAL A 82 -16.41 6.71 -5.75
C VAL A 82 -16.31 7.29 -7.16
N ARG A 83 -15.50 6.68 -8.03
CA ARG A 83 -15.23 7.17 -9.39
C ARG A 83 -16.33 6.79 -10.39
N SER A 84 -17.13 5.77 -10.08
CA SER A 84 -18.21 5.33 -10.96
C SER A 84 -19.29 6.40 -11.10
N GLU A 85 -19.65 6.74 -12.33
CA GLU A 85 -20.72 7.71 -12.65
C GLU A 85 -22.10 7.25 -12.13
N ARG A 86 -22.25 5.94 -11.91
CA ARG A 86 -23.40 5.33 -11.26
C ARG A 86 -23.01 4.80 -9.88
N LEU A 87 -23.92 4.88 -8.92
CA LEU A 87 -23.74 4.22 -7.63
C LEU A 87 -23.69 2.70 -7.85
N ILE A 88 -22.54 2.10 -7.58
CA ILE A 88 -22.33 0.64 -7.61
C ILE A 88 -22.18 0.10 -6.20
N SER A 89 -22.60 -1.14 -6.00
CA SER A 89 -22.41 -1.81 -4.71
C SER A 89 -20.94 -2.21 -4.51
N THR A 90 -20.54 -2.43 -3.26
CA THR A 90 -19.22 -2.97 -2.93
C THR A 90 -18.97 -4.31 -3.62
N GLU A 91 -20.00 -5.15 -3.74
CA GLU A 91 -19.93 -6.43 -4.44
C GLU A 91 -19.64 -6.27 -5.93
N GLU A 92 -20.33 -5.34 -6.59
CA GLU A 92 -20.12 -5.09 -8.02
C GLU A 92 -18.73 -4.50 -8.30
N ALA A 93 -18.30 -3.54 -7.47
CA ALA A 93 -16.95 -2.98 -7.54
C ALA A 93 -15.87 -4.06 -7.31
N MET A 94 -16.09 -4.93 -6.33
CA MET A 94 -15.20 -6.05 -6.04
C MET A 94 -15.13 -7.06 -7.19
N ALA A 95 -16.26 -7.46 -7.76
CA ALA A 95 -16.31 -8.39 -8.89
C ALA A 95 -15.56 -7.83 -10.11
N THR A 96 -15.73 -6.53 -10.38
CA THR A 96 -15.00 -5.81 -11.44
C THR A 96 -13.49 -5.83 -11.17
N HIS A 97 -13.08 -5.49 -9.95
CA HIS A 97 -11.67 -5.47 -9.55
C HIS A 97 -11.03 -6.88 -9.59
N MET A 98 -11.72 -7.90 -9.09
CA MET A 98 -11.25 -9.29 -9.13
C MET A 98 -11.07 -9.77 -10.57
N ASN A 99 -12.00 -9.44 -11.46
CA ASN A 99 -11.87 -9.78 -12.88
C ASN A 99 -10.70 -9.06 -13.54
N PHE A 100 -10.48 -7.79 -13.21
CA PHE A 100 -9.29 -7.06 -13.65
C PHE A 100 -8.00 -7.75 -13.16
N CYS A 101 -7.89 -8.06 -11.87
CA CYS A 101 -6.73 -8.75 -11.32
C CYS A 101 -6.51 -10.13 -11.94
N LYS A 102 -7.58 -10.91 -12.18
CA LYS A 102 -7.49 -12.21 -12.85
C LYS A 102 -6.95 -12.07 -14.27
N LYS A 103 -7.50 -11.14 -15.07
CA LYS A 103 -7.02 -10.87 -16.43
C LYS A 103 -5.56 -10.43 -16.45
N PHE A 104 -5.19 -9.51 -15.54
CA PHE A 104 -3.81 -9.02 -15.41
C PHE A 104 -2.82 -10.13 -15.04
N LYS A 105 -3.20 -11.05 -14.14
CA LYS A 105 -2.35 -12.21 -13.81
C LYS A 105 -2.24 -13.18 -14.99
N ALA A 106 -3.33 -13.39 -15.73
CA ALA A 106 -3.37 -14.32 -16.86
C ALA A 106 -2.59 -13.83 -18.08
N SER A 107 -2.49 -12.51 -18.31
CA SER A 107 -1.72 -11.96 -19.44
C SER A 107 -0.22 -12.17 -19.32
N GLY A 108 0.29 -12.50 -18.11
CA GLY A 108 1.71 -12.68 -17.86
C GLY A 108 2.53 -11.40 -18.12
N PRO A 109 3.84 -11.44 -17.85
CA PRO A 109 4.74 -10.40 -18.32
C PRO A 109 4.84 -10.42 -19.86
N PRO A 110 5.06 -9.26 -20.52
CA PRO A 110 5.33 -9.21 -21.95
C PRO A 110 6.53 -10.10 -22.33
N PRO A 111 6.64 -10.58 -23.58
CA PRO A 111 7.77 -11.40 -24.03
C PRO A 111 9.14 -10.75 -23.82
N ASP A 112 9.22 -9.42 -23.94
CA ASP A 112 10.42 -8.62 -23.62
C ASP A 112 10.08 -7.56 -22.56
N PRO A 113 10.09 -7.94 -21.27
CA PRO A 113 9.68 -7.04 -20.20
C PRO A 113 10.62 -5.83 -20.06
N THR A 114 11.90 -5.97 -20.40
CA THR A 114 12.90 -4.89 -20.29
C THR A 114 12.63 -3.79 -21.31
N VAL A 115 12.39 -4.14 -22.58
CA VAL A 115 12.08 -3.14 -23.61
C VAL A 115 10.77 -2.43 -23.32
N HIS A 116 9.74 -3.17 -22.89
CA HIS A 116 8.47 -2.59 -22.49
C HIS A 116 8.61 -1.64 -21.29
N LEU A 117 9.44 -1.98 -20.30
CA LEU A 117 9.74 -1.11 -19.16
C LEU A 117 10.45 0.17 -19.60
N ILE A 118 11.50 0.07 -20.42
CA ILE A 118 12.23 1.24 -20.94
C ILE A 118 11.28 2.16 -21.70
N SER A 119 10.40 1.60 -22.53
CA SER A 119 9.40 2.36 -23.29
C SER A 119 8.40 3.08 -22.36
N ALA A 120 7.85 2.37 -21.38
CA ALA A 120 6.92 2.93 -20.40
C ALA A 120 7.56 4.06 -19.57
N MET A 121 8.77 3.83 -19.05
CA MET A 121 9.52 4.86 -18.30
C MET A 121 9.80 6.08 -19.16
N ARG A 122 10.21 5.87 -20.43
CA ARG A 122 10.43 6.98 -21.38
C ARG A 122 9.15 7.80 -21.59
N GLN A 123 8.00 7.15 -21.72
CA GLN A 123 6.71 7.83 -21.88
C GLN A 123 6.34 8.66 -20.64
N ILE A 124 6.55 8.11 -19.44
CA ILE A 124 6.33 8.82 -18.16
C ILE A 124 7.23 10.06 -18.06
N LEU A 125 8.52 9.93 -18.36
CA LEU A 125 9.47 11.05 -18.33
C LEU A 125 9.06 12.13 -19.34
N ARG A 126 8.68 11.76 -20.56
CA ARG A 126 8.22 12.71 -21.59
C ARG A 126 6.99 13.49 -21.12
N ARG A 127 5.93 12.79 -20.66
CA ARG A 127 4.71 13.42 -20.12
C ARG A 127 5.00 14.36 -18.94
N SER A 128 6.02 14.05 -18.14
CA SER A 128 6.41 14.88 -16.99
C SER A 128 7.13 16.17 -17.42
N LEU A 129 7.74 16.20 -18.60
CA LEU A 129 8.40 17.37 -19.17
C LEU A 129 7.43 18.22 -20.02
N ASP A 130 6.42 17.59 -20.62
CA ASP A 130 5.42 18.24 -21.49
C ASP A 130 4.30 18.97 -20.72
N SER A 131 4.20 18.79 -19.40
CA SER A 131 3.21 19.52 -18.58
C SER A 131 3.72 20.93 -18.26
N PRO A 132 3.00 22.02 -18.60
CA PRO A 132 3.34 23.32 -18.06
C PRO A 132 3.22 23.22 -16.55
N ARG A 133 4.33 23.48 -15.87
CA ARG A 133 4.44 23.52 -14.42
C ARG A 133 3.52 24.65 -13.92
N VAL A 134 2.21 24.38 -13.81
CA VAL A 134 1.25 25.32 -13.23
C VAL A 134 1.62 25.46 -11.76
N LEU A 135 2.41 26.51 -11.53
CA LEU A 135 2.59 27.26 -10.31
C LEU A 135 2.63 26.39 -9.05
N ARG A 136 3.87 26.00 -8.71
CA ARG A 136 4.36 25.87 -7.34
C ARG A 136 3.50 26.76 -6.40
N SER A 137 2.63 26.16 -5.61
CA SER A 137 2.02 26.80 -4.45
C SER A 137 3.17 27.17 -3.52
N THR A 138 3.71 28.37 -3.66
CA THR A 138 4.66 28.91 -2.69
C THR A 138 3.90 29.12 -1.39
N PRO A 139 4.30 28.49 -0.27
CA PRO A 139 3.67 28.78 1.01
C PRO A 139 4.00 30.22 1.40
N THR A 140 2.98 31.01 1.64
CA THR A 140 3.08 32.38 2.16
C THR A 140 3.75 32.34 3.54
N SER A 141 5.03 32.70 3.59
CA SER A 141 5.71 33.02 4.84
C SER A 141 5.58 34.53 5.08
N PRO A 142 4.98 34.98 6.20
CA PRO A 142 4.90 36.41 6.52
C PRO A 142 6.20 36.82 7.21
N THR A 143 7.07 37.56 6.52
CA THR A 143 8.27 38.13 7.13
C THR A 143 8.19 39.65 7.17
N LYS A 144 7.83 40.15 8.36
CA LYS A 144 8.13 41.46 8.98
C LYS A 144 8.17 42.70 8.08
N ILE A 145 7.15 43.53 8.28
CA ILE A 145 7.20 44.98 8.08
C ILE A 145 8.45 45.56 8.77
N ASN A 146 9.28 46.26 8.01
CA ASN A 146 10.21 47.25 8.56
C ASN A 146 10.19 48.45 7.62
N GLY A 147 9.61 49.54 8.11
CA GLY A 147 9.43 50.76 7.35
C GLY A 147 10.75 51.47 7.08
N LYS A 148 10.84 52.12 5.92
CA LYS A 148 11.50 53.42 5.69
C LYS A 148 10.73 54.12 4.57
N GLY A 149 10.24 55.32 4.85
CA GLY A 149 9.53 56.15 3.88
C GLY A 149 10.45 56.96 2.97
N LEU A 150 9.77 57.68 2.06
CA LEU A 150 10.21 58.82 1.24
C LEU A 150 11.13 58.48 0.04
N LYS A 151 10.90 58.93 -1.21
CA LYS A 151 10.28 60.16 -1.72
C LYS A 151 9.62 59.95 -3.10
N SER A 152 8.64 60.81 -3.38
CA SER A 152 8.08 61.12 -4.70
C SER A 152 9.08 61.77 -5.65
N ASN A 153 8.86 61.67 -6.96
CA ASN A 153 8.47 62.82 -7.79
C ASN A 153 8.23 62.45 -9.27
N SER A 154 7.18 63.10 -9.79
CA SER A 154 6.91 63.59 -11.16
C SER A 154 7.26 62.74 -12.37
#